data_AF-A0A7S3D0F0-F1
#
_entry.id   AF-A0A7S3D0F0-F1
#
_cell.length_a   1.000
_cell.length_b   1.000
_cell.length_c   1.000
_cell.angle_alpha   90.00
_cell.angle_beta   90.00
_cell.angle_gamma   90.00
#
_symmetry.space_group_name_H-M   'P 1'
#
loop_
_entity.id
_entity.type
_entity.pdbx_description
1 polymer ?
#
loop_
_entity_poly.entity_id
_entity_poly.type
_entity_poly.pdbx_seq_one_letter_code
_entity_poly.pdbx_strand_id
1 'polypeptide(L)'
;MAGALEELHAKLDTYQEQLADKDDVRTNHLRETIELKRRLKRTEAELAETRTKAEKGVELVDTVTQLIAEKDQVIRSLNETLLATRAEMEARKQLELAAVTAVQKAEEDMKLQESELNAVKEKLKGVGEVGVEKDVGVTELRARVNALERVKKDMEGRLERLTSLDANSSKEGELTKKLESAKSELEEYKKLCVCSICNGRIKNCLITKCYHSFCRQCIEKNIAVRNRKCPICHVPYGDRDVQDFYY
;
A
#
# COMPACT_ATOMS: atom_id res chain seq x y z
N MET A 1 24.64 -89.23 -65.01
CA MET A 1 25.33 -87.97 -64.61
C MET A 1 24.39 -86.77 -64.49
N ALA A 2 23.21 -86.73 -65.14
CA ALA A 2 22.27 -85.60 -65.06
C ALA A 2 21.58 -85.43 -63.69
N GLY A 3 21.05 -86.52 -63.07
CA GLY A 3 20.29 -86.41 -61.81
C GLY A 3 21.10 -85.94 -60.59
N ALA A 4 22.40 -86.28 -60.51
CA ALA A 4 23.27 -85.79 -59.45
C ALA A 4 23.57 -84.29 -59.56
N LEU A 5 23.56 -83.75 -60.79
CA LEU A 5 23.72 -82.32 -61.06
C LEU A 5 22.46 -81.54 -60.65
N GLU A 6 21.28 -82.09 -60.96
CA GLU A 6 19.98 -81.51 -60.58
C GLU A 6 19.79 -81.48 -59.05
N GLU A 7 20.15 -82.54 -58.33
CA GLU A 7 20.11 -82.54 -56.86
C GLU A 7 21.09 -81.52 -56.24
N LEU A 8 22.25 -81.32 -56.86
CA LEU A 8 23.22 -80.31 -56.44
C LEU A 8 22.70 -78.89 -56.68
N HIS A 9 22.03 -78.64 -57.81
CA HIS A 9 21.38 -77.36 -58.09
C HIS A 9 20.23 -77.07 -57.11
N ALA A 10 19.36 -78.06 -56.84
CA ALA A 10 18.28 -77.89 -55.86
C ALA A 10 18.81 -77.57 -54.45
N LYS A 11 19.90 -78.21 -54.03
CA LYS A 11 20.57 -77.89 -52.75
C LYS A 11 21.14 -76.47 -52.76
N LEU A 12 21.77 -76.05 -53.86
CA LEU A 12 22.29 -74.69 -54.01
C LEU A 12 21.17 -73.64 -53.89
N ASP A 13 20.02 -73.87 -54.53
CA ASP A 13 18.86 -72.98 -54.47
C ASP A 13 18.32 -72.85 -53.03
N THR A 14 18.16 -73.98 -52.32
CA THR A 14 17.73 -73.95 -50.91
C THR A 14 18.72 -73.23 -50.00
N TYR A 15 20.04 -73.37 -50.25
CA TYR A 15 21.04 -72.63 -49.49
C TYR A 15 21.01 -71.12 -49.80
N GLN A 16 20.74 -70.73 -51.04
CA GLN A 16 20.58 -69.33 -51.42
C GLN A 16 19.36 -68.70 -50.75
N GLU A 17 18.23 -69.40 -50.69
CA GLU A 17 17.01 -68.95 -50.01
C GLU A 17 17.25 -68.79 -48.50
N GLN A 18 17.90 -69.76 -47.85
CA GLN A 18 18.26 -69.65 -46.43
C GLN A 18 19.23 -68.50 -46.11
N LEU A 19 20.13 -68.17 -47.04
CA LEU A 19 21.01 -67.01 -46.91
C LEU A 19 20.23 -65.71 -47.04
N ALA A 20 19.30 -65.63 -47.99
CA ALA A 20 18.41 -64.47 -48.17
C ALA A 20 17.55 -64.23 -46.91
N ASP A 21 16.91 -65.28 -46.37
CA ASP A 21 16.11 -65.18 -45.15
C ASP A 21 16.93 -64.69 -43.95
N LYS A 22 18.17 -65.19 -43.80
CA LYS A 22 19.08 -64.73 -42.73
C LYS A 22 19.50 -63.28 -42.92
N ASP A 23 19.73 -62.84 -44.15
CA ASP A 23 20.05 -61.46 -44.46
C ASP A 23 18.86 -60.53 -44.20
N ASP A 24 17.63 -60.96 -44.50
CA ASP A 24 16.40 -60.22 -44.20
C ASP A 24 16.15 -60.08 -42.69
N VAL A 25 16.34 -61.15 -41.92
CA VAL A 25 16.26 -61.07 -40.44
C VAL A 25 17.34 -60.14 -39.88
N ARG A 26 18.57 -60.24 -40.40
CA ARG A 26 19.69 -59.38 -39.96
C ARG A 26 19.43 -57.91 -40.27
N THR A 27 18.89 -57.59 -41.46
CA THR A 27 18.56 -56.21 -41.83
C THR A 27 17.40 -55.65 -41.01
N ASN A 28 16.40 -56.46 -40.69
CA ASN A 28 15.31 -56.08 -39.79
C ASN A 28 15.80 -55.79 -38.37
N HIS A 29 16.64 -56.67 -37.80
CA HIS A 29 17.24 -56.42 -36.48
C HIS A 29 18.14 -55.18 -36.47
N LEU A 30 18.89 -54.92 -37.54
CA LEU A 30 19.69 -53.71 -37.66
C LEU A 30 18.80 -52.45 -37.67
N ARG A 31 17.68 -52.49 -38.40
CA ARG A 31 16.69 -51.39 -38.44
C ARG A 31 16.11 -51.12 -37.06
N GLU A 32 15.65 -52.17 -36.37
CA GLU A 32 15.09 -52.06 -35.02
C GLU A 32 16.12 -51.53 -34.01
N THR A 33 17.37 -51.99 -34.09
CA THR A 33 18.47 -51.49 -33.25
C THR A 33 18.72 -50.00 -33.47
N ILE A 34 18.68 -49.54 -34.72
CA ILE A 34 18.84 -48.11 -35.06
C ILE A 34 17.68 -47.29 -34.49
N GLU A 35 16.45 -47.79 -34.62
CA GLU A 35 15.25 -47.13 -34.08
C GLU A 35 15.28 -47.04 -32.55
N LEU A 36 15.63 -48.13 -31.87
CA LEU A 36 15.77 -48.16 -30.41
C LEU A 36 16.86 -47.19 -29.94
N LYS A 37 18.02 -47.14 -30.62
CA LYS A 37 19.09 -46.16 -30.32
C LYS A 37 18.62 -44.72 -30.52
N ARG A 38 17.86 -44.43 -31.58
CA ARG A 38 17.28 -43.10 -31.81
C ARG A 38 16.26 -42.73 -30.74
N ARG A 39 15.42 -43.69 -30.31
CA ARG A 39 14.45 -43.49 -29.23
C ARG A 39 15.15 -43.24 -27.89
N LEU A 40 16.18 -44.02 -27.56
CA LEU A 40 16.98 -43.84 -26.36
C LEU A 40 17.60 -42.45 -26.29
N LYS A 41 18.24 -41.99 -27.37
CA LYS A 41 18.81 -40.63 -27.45
C LYS A 41 17.77 -39.53 -27.23
N ARG A 42 16.54 -39.71 -27.76
CA ARG A 42 15.44 -38.75 -27.56
C ARG A 42 15.00 -38.72 -26.10
N THR A 43 14.77 -39.89 -25.49
CA THR A 43 14.37 -39.97 -24.09
C THR A 43 15.44 -39.46 -23.13
N GLU A 44 16.72 -39.65 -23.44
CA GLU A 44 17.84 -39.09 -22.67
C GLU A 44 17.86 -37.56 -22.74
N ALA A 45 17.61 -36.98 -23.92
CA ALA A 45 17.51 -35.53 -24.09
C ALA A 45 16.30 -34.94 -23.34
N GLU A 46 15.13 -35.59 -23.43
CA GLU A 46 13.93 -35.20 -22.69
C GLU A 46 14.13 -35.29 -21.17
N LEU A 47 14.81 -36.35 -20.69
CA LEU A 47 15.13 -36.51 -19.28
C LEU A 47 16.11 -35.43 -18.79
N ALA A 48 17.11 -35.08 -19.59
CA ALA A 48 18.03 -33.99 -19.28
C ALA A 48 17.29 -32.64 -19.21
N GLU A 49 16.40 -32.36 -20.17
CA GLU A 49 15.61 -31.13 -20.18
C GLU A 49 14.69 -31.03 -18.96
N THR A 50 13.94 -32.09 -18.65
CA THR A 50 13.06 -32.13 -17.47
C THR A 50 13.84 -31.98 -16.17
N ARG A 51 15.04 -32.57 -16.06
CA ARG A 51 15.92 -32.38 -14.91
C ARG A 51 16.34 -30.92 -14.74
N THR A 52 16.79 -30.26 -15.81
CA THR A 52 17.15 -28.83 -15.73
C THR A 52 15.97 -27.93 -15.35
N LYS A 53 14.75 -28.28 -15.81
CA LYS A 53 13.52 -27.58 -15.40
C LYS A 53 13.23 -27.79 -13.92
N ALA A 54 13.41 -29.00 -13.41
CA ALA A 54 13.23 -29.32 -11.99
C ALA A 54 14.24 -28.57 -11.11
N GLU A 55 15.52 -28.54 -11.51
CA GLU A 55 16.58 -27.80 -10.80
C GLU A 55 16.25 -26.31 -10.71
N LYS A 56 15.86 -25.67 -11.82
CA LYS A 56 15.38 -24.28 -11.82
C LYS A 56 14.12 -24.08 -10.97
N GLY A 57 13.24 -25.07 -10.93
CA GLY A 57 12.04 -25.04 -10.09
C GLY A 57 12.39 -25.03 -8.59
N VAL A 58 13.38 -25.80 -8.18
CA VAL A 58 13.87 -25.81 -6.79
C VAL A 58 14.49 -24.46 -6.42
N GLU A 59 15.35 -23.89 -7.28
CA GLU A 59 15.93 -22.56 -7.06
C GLU A 59 14.86 -21.46 -6.95
N LEU A 60 13.79 -21.55 -7.75
CA LEU A 60 12.67 -20.62 -7.68
C LEU A 60 11.90 -20.77 -6.35
N VAL A 61 11.70 -22.00 -5.87
CA VAL A 61 11.04 -22.25 -4.58
C VAL A 61 11.87 -21.69 -3.42
N ASP A 62 13.19 -21.87 -3.45
CA ASP A 62 14.09 -21.33 -2.42
C ASP A 62 14.05 -19.80 -2.37
N THR A 63 14.13 -19.15 -3.54
CA THR A 63 14.05 -17.67 -3.64
C THR A 63 12.70 -17.14 -3.18
N VAL A 64 11.59 -17.79 -3.56
CA VAL A 64 10.25 -17.40 -3.08
C VAL A 64 10.13 -17.59 -1.56
N THR A 65 10.68 -18.67 -1.01
CA THR A 65 10.64 -18.93 0.43
C THR A 65 11.43 -17.89 1.22
N GLN A 66 12.60 -17.48 0.72
CA GLN A 66 13.38 -16.38 1.32
C GLN A 66 12.61 -15.06 1.29
N LEU A 67 12.00 -14.71 0.15
CA LEU A 67 11.18 -13.49 0.03
C LEU A 67 9.99 -13.49 1.00
N ILE A 68 9.31 -14.63 1.16
CA ILE A 68 8.21 -14.75 2.14
C ILE A 68 8.71 -14.48 3.56
N ALA A 69 9.84 -15.07 3.95
CA ALA A 69 10.42 -14.87 5.28
C ALA A 69 10.79 -13.40 5.55
N GLU A 70 11.39 -12.73 4.56
CA GLU A 70 11.70 -11.29 4.63
C GLU A 70 10.43 -10.44 4.79
N LYS A 71 9.39 -10.72 3.99
CA LYS A 71 8.11 -9.98 4.07
C LYS A 71 7.41 -10.21 5.40
N ASP A 72 7.43 -11.42 5.93
CA ASP A 72 6.87 -11.72 7.25
C ASP A 72 7.60 -10.98 8.37
N GLN A 73 8.93 -10.84 8.28
CA GLN A 73 9.70 -10.03 9.23
C GLN A 73 9.29 -8.56 9.18
N VAL A 74 9.14 -8.00 7.97
CA VAL A 74 8.69 -6.62 7.78
C VAL A 74 7.28 -6.42 8.35
N ILE A 75 6.33 -7.32 8.04
CA ILE A 75 4.95 -7.27 8.57
C ILE A 75 4.95 -7.28 10.10
N ARG A 76 5.75 -8.14 10.74
CA ARG A 76 5.88 -8.17 12.21
C ARG A 76 6.34 -6.83 12.76
N SER A 77 7.40 -6.26 12.19
CA SER A 77 7.94 -4.95 12.63
C SER A 77 6.95 -3.79 12.45
N LEU A 78 6.18 -3.79 11.35
CA LEU A 78 5.14 -2.78 11.12
C LEU A 78 3.99 -2.93 12.10
N ASN A 79 3.59 -4.16 12.43
CA ASN A 79 2.52 -4.39 13.41
C ASN A 79 2.93 -3.94 14.81
N GLU A 80 4.17 -4.19 15.24
CA GLU A 80 4.69 -3.72 16.52
C GLU A 80 4.70 -2.19 16.60
N THR A 81 5.20 -1.52 15.57
CA THR A 81 5.22 -0.05 15.51
C THR A 81 3.81 0.55 15.43
N LEU A 82 2.89 -0.08 14.71
CA LEU A 82 1.49 0.34 14.66
C LEU A 82 0.81 0.22 16.03
N LEU A 83 1.05 -0.86 16.76
CA LEU A 83 0.51 -1.05 18.12
C LEU A 83 1.08 -0.02 19.10
N ALA A 84 2.40 0.22 19.06
CA ALA A 84 3.04 1.22 19.90
C ALA A 84 2.49 2.64 19.63
N THR A 85 2.43 3.04 18.36
CA THR A 85 1.88 4.36 17.97
C THR A 85 0.41 4.50 18.33
N ARG A 86 -0.40 3.44 18.20
CA ARG A 86 -1.80 3.46 18.63
C ARG A 86 -1.93 3.65 20.14
N ALA A 87 -1.10 2.99 20.94
CA ALA A 87 -1.08 3.16 22.39
C ALA A 87 -0.67 4.59 22.79
N GLU A 88 0.35 5.17 22.13
CA GLU A 88 0.74 6.56 22.33
C GLU A 88 -0.38 7.55 21.99
N MET A 89 -1.08 7.33 20.88
CA MET A 89 -2.19 8.18 20.46
C MET A 89 -3.36 8.14 21.46
N GLU A 90 -3.69 6.95 21.98
CA GLU A 90 -4.75 6.83 23.00
C GLU A 90 -4.36 7.51 24.31
N ALA A 91 -3.09 7.36 24.74
CA ALA A 91 -2.59 8.05 25.93
C ALA A 91 -2.62 9.58 25.76
N ARG A 92 -2.25 10.10 24.58
CA ARG A 92 -2.34 11.54 24.27
C ARG A 92 -3.77 12.03 24.30
N LYS A 93 -4.71 11.30 23.68
CA LYS A 93 -6.13 11.65 23.70
C LYS A 93 -6.71 11.70 25.11
N GLN A 94 -6.30 10.78 25.98
CA GLN A 94 -6.72 10.79 27.39
C GLN A 94 -6.16 12.00 28.15
N LEU A 95 -4.90 12.37 27.91
CA LEU A 95 -4.29 13.58 28.47
C LEU A 95 -4.98 14.86 27.98
N GLU A 96 -5.29 14.94 26.69
CA GLU A 96 -6.00 16.07 26.09
C GLU A 96 -7.40 16.23 26.68
N LEU A 97 -8.16 15.13 26.81
CA LEU A 97 -9.47 15.16 27.45
C LEU A 97 -9.38 15.58 28.93
N ALA A 98 -8.37 15.10 29.66
CA ALA A 98 -8.13 15.51 31.04
C ALA A 98 -7.78 17.02 31.14
N ALA A 99 -7.00 17.56 30.20
CA ALA A 99 -6.68 18.97 30.13
C ALA A 99 -7.93 19.83 29.84
N VAL A 100 -8.73 19.46 28.84
CA VAL A 100 -9.97 20.17 28.47
C VAL A 100 -10.95 20.19 29.65
N THR A 101 -11.16 19.05 30.31
CA THR A 101 -12.05 18.97 31.48
C THR A 101 -11.53 19.78 32.68
N ALA A 102 -10.22 19.87 32.87
CA ALA A 102 -9.61 20.71 33.90
C ALA A 102 -9.81 22.21 33.60
N VAL A 103 -9.64 22.62 32.34
CA VAL A 103 -9.88 24.01 31.91
C VAL A 103 -11.36 24.38 32.09
N GLN A 104 -12.30 23.53 31.67
CA GLN A 104 -13.73 23.78 31.85
C GLN A 104 -14.12 23.98 33.32
N LYS A 105 -13.61 23.13 34.23
CA LYS A 105 -13.84 23.29 35.67
C LYS A 105 -13.28 24.61 36.21
N ALA A 106 -12.06 24.97 35.80
CA ALA A 106 -11.45 26.23 36.21
C ALA A 106 -12.24 27.45 35.71
N GLU A 107 -12.81 27.40 34.50
CA GLU A 107 -13.69 28.44 33.97
C GLU A 107 -15.01 28.55 34.75
N GLU A 108 -15.62 27.43 35.15
CA GLU A 108 -16.82 27.40 35.98
C GLU A 108 -16.57 27.99 37.37
N ASP A 109 -15.47 27.59 38.03
CA ASP A 109 -15.06 28.14 39.32
C ASP A 109 -14.80 29.65 39.24
N MET A 110 -14.16 30.11 38.16
CA MET A 110 -13.91 31.53 37.93
C MET A 110 -15.21 32.33 37.75
N LYS A 111 -16.19 31.81 37.02
CA LYS A 111 -17.52 32.43 36.86
C LYS A 111 -18.25 32.53 38.20
N LEU A 112 -18.17 31.49 39.03
CA LEU A 112 -18.78 31.50 40.36
C LEU A 112 -18.17 32.61 41.23
N GLN A 113 -16.84 32.68 41.29
CA GLN A 113 -16.15 33.71 42.06
C GLN A 113 -16.43 35.13 41.56
N GLU A 114 -16.55 35.31 40.24
CA GLU A 114 -16.91 36.60 39.66
C GLU A 114 -18.32 37.03 40.07
N SER A 115 -19.29 36.11 40.09
CA SER A 115 -20.64 36.37 40.57
C SER A 115 -20.67 36.76 42.05
N GLU A 116 -19.90 36.09 42.90
CA GLU A 116 -19.76 36.39 44.32
C GLU A 116 -19.11 37.76 44.54
N LEU A 117 -18.05 38.06 43.78
CA LEU A 117 -17.37 39.35 43.83
C LEU A 117 -18.33 40.48 43.46
N ASN A 118 -19.12 40.32 42.40
CA ASN A 118 -20.11 41.31 41.97
C ASN A 118 -21.20 41.51 43.03
N ALA A 119 -21.71 40.43 43.64
CA ALA A 119 -22.69 40.50 44.71
C ALA A 119 -22.16 41.22 45.96
N VAL A 120 -20.89 41.00 46.32
CA VAL A 120 -20.23 41.71 47.44
C VAL A 120 -19.99 43.19 47.09
N LYS A 121 -19.57 43.50 45.85
CA LYS A 121 -19.39 44.88 45.37
C LYS A 121 -20.69 45.69 45.41
N GLU A 122 -21.82 45.09 45.02
CA GLU A 122 -23.13 45.74 45.10
C GLU A 122 -23.57 46.00 46.55
N LYS A 123 -23.38 45.04 47.46
CA LYS A 123 -23.61 45.26 48.90
C LYS A 123 -22.75 46.40 49.46
N LEU A 124 -21.48 46.50 49.04
CA LEU A 124 -20.58 47.56 49.47
C LEU A 124 -21.06 48.95 48.99
N LYS A 125 -21.58 49.08 47.76
CA LYS A 125 -22.17 50.34 47.26
C LYS A 125 -23.39 50.76 48.08
N GLY A 126 -24.31 49.83 48.34
CA GLY A 126 -25.52 50.12 49.12
C GLY A 126 -25.24 50.56 50.56
N VAL A 127 -24.14 50.09 51.17
CA VAL A 127 -23.70 50.55 52.50
C VAL A 127 -23.03 51.94 52.44
N GLY A 128 -22.44 52.33 51.31
CA GLY A 128 -21.87 53.67 51.12
C GLY A 128 -22.90 54.79 50.97
N GLU A 129 -24.13 54.45 50.57
CA GLU A 129 -25.24 55.41 50.42
C GLU A 129 -26.00 55.65 51.73
N VAL A 130 -25.90 54.72 52.70
CA VAL A 130 -26.48 54.87 54.04
C VAL A 130 -25.42 55.43 54.98
N GLY A 131 -25.40 56.75 55.11
CA GLY A 131 -24.47 57.46 55.98
C GLY A 131 -24.52 56.98 57.44
N VAL A 132 -23.32 56.73 57.97
CA VAL A 132 -22.97 56.74 59.41
C VAL A 132 -23.65 55.64 60.24
N GLU A 133 -22.99 54.48 60.33
CA GLU A 133 -22.83 53.59 61.53
C GLU A 133 -22.52 52.16 61.08
N LYS A 134 -21.24 51.82 60.90
CA LYS A 134 -20.57 50.49 61.00
C LYS A 134 -19.28 50.47 60.17
N ASP A 135 -18.26 51.19 60.67
CA ASP A 135 -16.92 51.25 60.08
C ASP A 135 -16.23 49.86 60.00
N VAL A 136 -16.60 48.95 60.92
CA VAL A 136 -16.10 47.56 60.95
C VAL A 136 -16.66 46.70 59.80
N GLY A 137 -17.93 46.89 59.41
CA GLY A 137 -18.55 46.09 58.34
C GLY A 137 -18.03 46.47 56.95
N VAL A 138 -17.77 47.75 56.73
CA VAL A 138 -17.21 48.26 55.45
C VAL A 138 -15.76 47.82 55.28
N THR A 139 -14.97 47.83 56.37
CA THR A 139 -13.58 47.36 56.35
C THR A 139 -13.50 45.85 56.11
N GLU A 140 -14.38 45.05 56.72
CA GLU A 140 -14.46 43.59 56.50
C GLU A 140 -14.92 43.23 55.07
N LEU A 141 -15.93 43.94 54.54
CA LEU A 141 -16.35 43.77 53.15
C LEU A 141 -15.24 44.17 52.16
N ARG A 142 -14.49 45.25 52.43
CA ARG A 142 -13.31 45.64 51.62
C ARG A 142 -12.20 44.58 51.67
N ALA A 143 -11.92 44.02 52.85
CA ALA A 143 -10.94 42.95 52.98
C ALA A 143 -11.34 41.70 52.17
N ARG A 144 -12.63 41.37 52.17
CA ARG A 144 -13.19 40.26 51.39
C ARG A 144 -13.15 40.50 49.87
N VAL A 145 -13.40 41.73 49.41
CA VAL A 145 -13.21 42.11 47.98
C VAL A 145 -11.75 41.93 47.58
N ASN A 146 -10.81 42.46 48.36
CA ASN A 146 -9.37 42.31 48.09
C ASN A 146 -8.91 40.85 48.09
N ALA A 147 -9.49 40.00 48.95
CA ALA A 147 -9.19 38.57 48.99
C ALA A 147 -9.69 37.86 47.72
N LEU A 148 -10.94 38.11 47.30
CA LEU A 148 -11.51 37.53 46.08
C LEU A 148 -10.82 38.01 44.80
N GLU A 149 -10.41 39.28 44.73
CA GLU A 149 -9.64 39.81 43.59
C GLU A 149 -8.26 39.14 43.46
N ARG A 150 -7.62 38.76 44.58
CA ARG A 150 -6.38 37.98 44.56
C ARG A 150 -6.61 36.57 44.04
N VAL A 151 -7.69 35.90 44.45
CA VAL A 151 -8.01 34.55 43.97
C VAL A 151 -8.36 34.57 42.48
N LYS A 152 -9.15 35.55 42.01
CA LYS A 152 -9.46 35.73 40.58
C LYS A 152 -8.19 35.86 39.75
N LYS A 153 -7.26 36.73 40.17
CA LYS A 153 -5.98 36.95 39.46
C LYS A 153 -5.09 35.70 39.45
N ASP A 154 -5.08 34.93 40.53
CA ASP A 154 -4.34 33.66 40.59
C ASP A 154 -4.93 32.62 39.62
N MET A 155 -6.26 32.51 39.56
CA MET A 155 -6.95 31.61 38.64
C MET A 155 -6.76 32.01 37.16
N GLU A 156 -6.83 33.30 36.83
CA GLU A 156 -6.52 33.82 35.50
C GLU A 156 -5.10 33.42 35.07
N GLY A 157 -4.11 33.59 35.96
CA GLY A 157 -2.74 33.17 35.70
C GLY A 157 -2.56 31.65 35.56
N ARG A 158 -3.40 30.84 36.21
CA ARG A 158 -3.40 29.38 36.03
C ARG A 158 -3.99 28.99 34.67
N LEU A 159 -5.07 29.64 34.24
CA LEU A 159 -5.69 29.41 32.93
C LEU A 159 -4.74 29.76 31.78
N GLU A 160 -4.04 30.89 31.90
CA GLU A 160 -3.07 31.38 30.92
C GLU A 160 -1.85 30.45 30.80
N ARG A 161 -1.39 29.84 31.90
CA ARG A 161 -0.33 28.81 31.88
C ARG A 161 -0.77 27.50 31.24
N LEU A 162 -2.01 27.07 31.49
CA LEU A 162 -2.54 25.82 30.91
C LEU A 162 -2.73 25.96 29.39
N THR A 163 -3.22 27.11 28.93
CA THR A 163 -3.46 27.38 27.51
C THR A 163 -2.19 27.67 26.70
N SER A 164 -1.15 28.24 27.32
CA SER A 164 0.14 28.50 26.66
C SER A 164 1.03 27.25 26.51
N LEU A 165 0.77 26.18 27.25
CA LEU A 165 1.46 24.89 27.10
C LEU A 165 1.13 24.17 25.79
N ASP A 166 -0.07 24.35 25.25
CA ASP A 166 -0.48 23.79 23.94
C ASP A 166 0.22 24.51 22.77
N ALA A 167 0.45 25.83 22.88
CA ALA A 167 1.09 26.63 21.83
C ALA A 167 2.59 26.31 21.62
N ASN A 168 3.26 25.70 22.60
CA ASN A 168 4.70 25.36 22.55
C ASN A 168 4.97 23.89 22.14
N SER A 169 3.96 23.14 21.71
CA SER A 169 4.13 21.81 21.14
C SER A 169 4.73 21.91 19.72
N SER A 170 6.05 22.04 19.64
CA SER A 170 6.83 22.03 18.39
C SER A 170 6.56 20.82 17.47
N LYS A 171 5.91 19.78 18.00
CA LYS A 171 5.51 18.57 17.26
C LYS A 171 4.31 18.80 16.33
N GLU A 172 3.41 19.73 16.62
CA GLU A 172 2.23 19.97 15.78
C GLU A 172 2.61 20.67 14.47
N GLY A 173 3.55 21.62 14.53
CA GLY A 173 4.16 22.26 13.36
C GLY A 173 4.97 21.30 12.47
N GLU A 174 5.55 20.25 13.07
CA GLU A 174 6.30 19.23 12.32
C GLU A 174 5.37 18.19 11.67
N LEU A 175 4.29 17.78 12.36
CA LEU A 175 3.28 16.88 11.81
C LEU A 175 2.50 17.52 10.67
N THR A 176 2.14 18.79 10.79
CA THR A 176 1.44 19.54 9.74
C THR A 176 2.29 19.66 8.48
N LYS A 177 3.59 20.00 8.61
CA LYS A 177 4.53 20.01 7.47
C LYS A 177 4.69 18.65 6.80
N LYS A 178 4.81 17.57 7.59
CA LYS A 178 4.88 16.20 7.04
C LYS A 178 3.59 15.80 6.32
N LEU A 179 2.43 16.20 6.87
CA LEU A 179 1.13 15.94 6.26
C LEU A 179 0.95 16.72 4.96
N GLU A 180 1.40 17.98 4.90
CA GLU A 180 1.38 18.79 3.67
C GLU A 180 2.31 18.21 2.59
N SER A 181 3.52 17.77 2.96
CA SER A 181 4.44 17.08 2.04
C SER A 181 3.81 15.82 1.47
N ALA A 182 3.28 14.95 2.34
CA ALA A 182 2.64 13.70 1.92
C ALA A 182 1.41 13.94 1.03
N LYS A 183 0.63 14.99 1.30
CA LYS A 183 -0.50 15.39 0.43
C LYS A 183 -0.01 15.86 -0.94
N SER A 184 1.07 16.63 -1.00
CA SER A 184 1.68 17.08 -2.26
C SER A 184 2.15 15.89 -3.10
N GLU A 185 2.90 14.97 -2.49
CA GLU A 185 3.37 13.75 -3.14
C GLU A 185 2.20 12.91 -3.66
N LEU A 186 1.15 12.73 -2.86
CA LEU A 186 -0.05 11.99 -3.28
C LEU A 186 -0.74 12.64 -4.50
N GLU A 187 -0.83 13.97 -4.53
CA GLU A 187 -1.39 14.70 -5.67
C GLU A 187 -0.52 14.57 -6.92
N GLU A 188 0.80 14.52 -6.79
CA GLU A 188 1.71 14.22 -7.91
C GLU A 188 1.52 12.81 -8.45
N TYR A 189 1.47 11.80 -7.57
CA TYR A 189 1.22 10.41 -7.99
C TYR A 189 -0.17 10.24 -8.64
N LYS A 190 -1.20 10.92 -8.13
CA LYS A 190 -2.54 10.91 -8.75
C LYS A 190 -2.50 11.46 -10.17
N LYS A 191 -1.77 12.54 -10.44
CA LYS A 191 -1.62 13.10 -11.80
C LYS A 191 -1.01 12.09 -12.79
N LEU A 192 -0.14 11.20 -12.32
CA LEU A 192 0.42 10.14 -13.17
C LEU A 192 -0.60 9.06 -13.55
N CYS A 193 -1.58 8.79 -12.68
CA CYS A 193 -2.60 7.76 -12.89
C CYS A 193 -3.85 8.28 -13.61
N VAL A 194 -4.07 9.59 -13.66
CA VAL A 194 -5.26 10.20 -14.28
C VAL A 194 -5.04 10.47 -15.78
N CYS A 195 -6.06 10.21 -16.58
CA CYS A 195 -6.07 10.41 -18.02
C CYS A 195 -5.88 11.89 -18.38
N SER A 196 -4.84 12.19 -19.16
CA SER A 196 -4.46 13.55 -19.58
C SER A 196 -5.45 14.24 -20.53
N ILE A 197 -6.43 13.52 -21.08
CA ILE A 197 -7.44 14.08 -22.00
C ILE A 197 -8.61 14.68 -21.22
N CYS A 198 -9.06 14.01 -20.15
CA CYS A 198 -10.24 14.43 -19.39
C CYS A 198 -9.93 14.90 -17.97
N ASN A 199 -8.72 14.65 -17.47
CA ASN A 199 -8.25 15.00 -16.14
C ASN A 199 -9.16 14.54 -14.97
N GLY A 200 -10.06 13.59 -15.22
CA GLY A 200 -11.04 13.14 -14.22
C GLY A 200 -11.16 11.63 -14.05
N ARG A 201 -10.59 10.83 -14.96
CA ARG A 201 -10.68 9.36 -14.91
C ARG A 201 -9.30 8.74 -14.85
N ILE A 202 -9.19 7.63 -14.14
CA ILE A 202 -7.97 6.82 -14.08
C ILE A 202 -7.70 6.22 -15.47
N LYS A 203 -6.43 6.12 -15.85
CA LYS A 203 -5.99 5.45 -17.08
C LYS A 203 -6.30 3.96 -16.97
N ASN A 204 -6.90 3.36 -17.98
CA ASN A 204 -7.25 1.93 -17.98
C ASN A 204 -7.13 1.29 -19.37
N CYS A 205 -6.55 2.01 -20.33
CA CYS A 205 -6.21 1.48 -21.65
C CYS A 205 -4.91 2.12 -22.16
N LEU A 206 -4.18 1.38 -22.97
CA LEU A 206 -2.93 1.80 -23.59
C LEU A 206 -2.99 1.59 -25.10
N ILE A 207 -2.31 2.48 -25.84
CA ILE A 207 -2.10 2.33 -27.29
C ILE A 207 -0.81 1.52 -27.50
N THR A 208 -0.89 0.29 -27.96
CA THR A 208 0.25 -0.64 -28.10
C THR A 208 1.35 -0.15 -29.04
N LYS A 209 1.02 0.75 -29.98
CA LYS A 209 1.99 1.35 -30.91
C LYS A 209 2.93 2.37 -30.29
N CYS A 210 2.53 3.03 -29.21
CA CYS A 210 3.30 4.12 -28.60
C CYS A 210 3.33 4.09 -27.06
N TYR A 211 2.67 3.11 -26.45
CA TYR A 211 2.58 2.88 -25.00
C TYR A 211 2.05 4.06 -24.18
N HIS A 212 1.43 5.04 -24.81
CA HIS A 212 0.72 6.10 -24.11
C HIS A 212 -0.63 5.58 -23.59
N SER A 213 -0.90 5.89 -22.32
CA SER A 213 -2.05 5.37 -21.57
C SER A 213 -3.08 6.46 -21.24
N PHE A 214 -4.36 6.12 -21.40
CA PHE A 214 -5.50 7.02 -21.24
C PHE A 214 -6.70 6.27 -20.63
N CYS A 215 -7.81 6.95 -20.39
CA CYS A 215 -9.07 6.27 -20.08
C CYS A 215 -9.76 5.78 -21.36
N ARG A 216 -10.38 4.61 -21.28
CA ARG A 216 -11.07 3.93 -22.38
C ARG A 216 -12.06 4.84 -23.10
N GLN A 217 -12.85 5.57 -22.33
CA GLN A 217 -13.88 6.48 -22.81
C GLN A 217 -13.33 7.62 -23.68
N CYS A 218 -12.10 8.08 -23.42
CA CYS A 218 -11.48 9.12 -24.24
C CYS A 218 -10.94 8.56 -25.56
N ILE A 219 -10.36 7.36 -25.54
CA ILE A 219 -9.84 6.70 -26.75
C ILE A 219 -10.96 6.24 -27.67
N GLU A 220 -12.06 5.72 -27.11
CA GLU A 220 -13.26 5.35 -27.88
C GLU A 220 -13.91 6.57 -28.54
N LYS A 221 -13.99 7.71 -27.85
CA LYS A 221 -14.46 8.97 -28.45
C LYS A 221 -13.60 9.38 -29.65
N ASN A 222 -12.28 9.29 -29.54
CA ASN A 222 -11.36 9.60 -30.63
C ASN A 222 -11.58 8.67 -31.84
N ILE A 223 -11.73 7.36 -31.60
CA ILE A 223 -12.02 6.38 -32.64
C ILE A 223 -13.37 6.69 -33.32
N ALA A 224 -14.41 7.00 -32.54
CA ALA A 224 -15.75 7.30 -33.04
C ALA A 224 -15.76 8.52 -33.98
N VAL A 225 -14.98 9.56 -33.66
CA VAL A 225 -14.83 10.75 -34.54
C VAL A 225 -13.79 10.57 -35.65
N ARG A 226 -13.34 9.32 -35.90
CA ARG A 226 -12.30 8.95 -36.87
C ARG A 226 -10.94 9.66 -36.66
N ASN A 227 -10.67 10.16 -35.45
CA ASN A 227 -9.38 10.72 -35.06
C ASN A 227 -8.46 9.64 -34.49
N ARG A 228 -7.87 8.85 -35.39
CA ARG A 228 -7.03 7.69 -35.07
C ARG A 228 -5.55 8.04 -34.87
N LYS A 229 -5.26 9.11 -34.13
CA LYS A 229 -3.90 9.56 -33.80
C LYS A 229 -3.74 9.73 -32.30
N CYS A 230 -2.62 9.26 -31.74
CA CYS A 230 -2.34 9.38 -30.31
C CYS A 230 -2.42 10.87 -29.87
N PRO A 231 -3.15 11.20 -28.79
CA PRO A 231 -3.24 12.58 -28.29
C PRO A 231 -1.91 13.18 -27.81
N ILE A 232 -0.91 12.35 -27.51
CA ILE A 232 0.40 12.80 -27.02
C ILE A 232 1.43 12.89 -28.15
N CYS A 233 1.57 11.82 -28.95
CA CYS A 233 2.66 11.72 -29.93
C CYS A 233 2.19 11.64 -31.39
N HIS A 234 0.88 11.71 -31.64
CA HIS A 234 0.25 11.67 -32.97
C HIS A 234 0.53 10.43 -33.82
N VAL A 235 1.15 9.39 -33.25
CA VAL A 235 1.30 8.07 -33.89
C VAL A 235 -0.10 7.52 -34.23
N PRO A 236 -0.32 7.08 -35.49
CA PRO A 236 -1.60 6.51 -35.90
C PRO A 236 -1.84 5.15 -35.22
N TYR A 237 -3.10 4.88 -34.85
CA TYR A 237 -3.49 3.63 -34.19
C TYR A 237 -4.88 3.17 -34.65
N GLY A 238 -5.11 1.85 -34.70
CA GLY A 238 -6.41 1.25 -34.97
C GLY A 238 -7.07 0.69 -33.71
N ASP A 239 -8.30 0.20 -33.85
CA ASP A 239 -9.09 -0.34 -32.74
C ASP A 239 -8.41 -1.56 -32.08
N ARG A 240 -7.66 -2.34 -32.86
CA ARG A 240 -6.86 -3.49 -32.36
C ARG A 240 -5.61 -3.07 -31.58
N ASP A 241 -5.16 -1.84 -31.74
CA ASP A 241 -3.98 -1.30 -31.07
C ASP A 241 -4.32 -0.73 -29.68
N VAL A 242 -5.57 -0.81 -29.25
CA VAL A 242 -6.02 -0.36 -27.92
C VAL A 242 -6.21 -1.59 -27.03
N GLN A 243 -5.43 -1.69 -25.97
CA GLN A 243 -5.51 -2.77 -24.99
C GLN A 243 -5.87 -2.21 -23.62
N ASP A 244 -6.72 -2.93 -22.90
CA ASP A 244 -7.10 -2.56 -21.55
C ASP A 244 -6.05 -3.07 -20.55
N PHE A 245 -5.88 -2.34 -19.46
CA PHE A 245 -5.07 -2.77 -18.33
C PHE A 245 -5.75 -2.41 -17.02
N TYR A 246 -5.44 -3.18 -15.99
CA TYR A 246 -6.01 -3.09 -14.66
C TYR A 246 -4.87 -2.93 -13.65
N TYR A 247 -5.12 -2.20 -12.56
CA TYR A 247 -4.15 -1.97 -11.48
C TYR A 247 -4.21 -3.09 -10.43
#